data_AF-A0A7S0EKA5-F1
#
_entry.id   AF-A0A7S0EKA5-F1
#
_cell.length_a   1.000
_cell.length_b   1.000
_cell.length_c   1.000
_cell.angle_alpha   90.00
_cell.angle_beta   90.00
_cell.angle_gamma   90.00
#
_symmetry.space_group_name_H-M   'P 1'
#
loop_
_entity.id
_entity.type
_entity.pdbx_description
1 polymer ?
#
loop_
_entity_poly.entity_id
_entity_poly.type
_entity_poly.pdbx_seq_one_letter_code
_entity_poly.pdbx_strand_id
1 'polypeptide(L)'
;MAGEASVADLELVQRETRALEAENHMLMQVIDSLNLTEPAGKVELDTPSAGKQKKKQDKEATAKAVPVSLTVNEKLTLANGVSDEQRKQLNQVRSKFDKIVDSLQAQIDTQEEIITNTMMDQIQFRQNFLKDGQPVNQSKLIGFLEDSLRRKDNELDKLETKNRGLRAILSKSEEDLKHKEEAGESLKKIDFEQLQIENKQLLENIDLRNAEALSLKSTLGRAQWRLNKIKEELSQTQQSTDWLVKTEQTKKEQMENIHVELEQVQAMLVKEQNAQKTLQKQLETSNNIPPVIEYIAQGDQLINLKKKIALLTTKISIGEGQLKQTRRTIMRQQANSQTQ
;
A
#
# COMPACT_ATOMS: atom_id res chain seq x y z
N MET A 1 -13.36 79.69 5.88
CA MET A 1 -12.74 78.42 6.31
C MET A 1 -13.62 77.57 7.25
N ALA A 2 -14.73 78.05 7.80
CA ALA A 2 -15.60 77.23 8.67
C ALA A 2 -16.64 76.34 7.94
N GLY A 3 -16.82 76.54 6.62
CA GLY A 3 -17.81 75.79 5.83
C GLY A 3 -17.28 74.47 5.23
N GLU A 4 -15.99 74.40 4.86
CA GLU A 4 -15.41 73.21 4.22
C GLU A 4 -15.23 72.03 5.19
N ALA A 5 -14.94 72.31 6.47
CA ALA A 5 -14.90 71.28 7.51
C ALA A 5 -16.27 70.60 7.70
N SER A 6 -17.35 71.39 7.69
CA SER A 6 -18.72 70.87 7.83
C SER A 6 -19.19 70.05 6.63
N VAL A 7 -18.71 70.36 5.41
CA VAL A 7 -19.07 69.61 4.20
C VAL A 7 -18.31 68.29 4.13
N ALA A 8 -17.02 68.28 4.50
CA ALA A 8 -16.23 67.06 4.58
C ALA A 8 -16.79 66.08 5.64
N ASP A 9 -17.23 66.59 6.80
CA ASP A 9 -17.88 65.79 7.83
C ASP A 9 -19.24 65.23 7.35
N LEU A 10 -20.01 66.02 6.59
CA LEU A 10 -21.27 65.59 5.98
C LEU A 10 -21.07 64.51 4.92
N GLU A 11 -20.04 64.63 4.08
CA GLU A 11 -19.68 63.63 3.09
C GLU A 11 -19.20 62.32 3.74
N LEU A 12 -18.46 62.40 4.85
CA LEU A 12 -18.04 61.23 5.63
C LEU A 12 -19.25 60.49 6.19
N VAL A 13 -20.18 61.22 6.83
CA VAL A 13 -21.41 60.64 7.38
C VAL A 13 -22.27 60.02 6.28
N GLN A 14 -22.39 60.66 5.10
CA GLN A 14 -23.12 60.10 3.96
C GLN A 14 -22.46 58.83 3.39
N ARG A 15 -21.13 58.71 3.49
CA ARG A 15 -20.41 57.51 3.07
C ARG A 15 -20.60 56.38 4.07
N GLU A 16 -20.57 56.68 5.36
CA GLU A 16 -20.87 55.71 6.43
C GLU A 16 -22.32 55.22 6.36
N THR A 17 -23.29 56.10 6.12
CA THR A 17 -24.70 55.68 5.99
C THR A 17 -24.91 54.79 4.78
N ARG A 18 -24.33 55.11 3.62
CA ARG A 18 -24.39 54.22 2.44
C ARG A 18 -23.71 52.87 2.68
N ALA A 19 -22.61 52.84 3.43
CA ALA A 19 -21.94 51.59 3.79
C ALA A 19 -22.82 50.73 4.72
N LEU A 20 -23.44 51.34 5.72
CA LEU A 20 -24.39 50.67 6.62
C LEU A 20 -25.65 50.20 5.88
N GLU A 21 -26.17 50.98 4.94
CA GLU A 21 -27.29 50.57 4.08
C GLU A 21 -26.93 49.35 3.22
N ALA A 22 -25.73 49.32 2.64
CA ALA A 22 -25.24 48.18 1.87
C ALA A 22 -25.03 46.93 2.75
N GLU A 23 -24.48 47.10 3.96
CA GLU A 23 -24.33 46.02 4.94
C GLU A 23 -25.70 45.47 5.37
N ASN A 24 -26.65 46.33 5.71
CA ASN A 24 -28.01 45.94 6.05
C ASN A 24 -28.70 45.19 4.91
N HIS A 25 -28.51 45.63 3.66
CA HIS A 25 -29.05 44.93 2.50
C HIS A 25 -28.43 43.53 2.35
N MET A 26 -27.11 43.40 2.53
CA MET A 26 -26.44 42.09 2.50
C MET A 26 -26.91 41.19 3.65
N LEU A 27 -27.06 41.72 4.86
CA LEU A 27 -27.57 40.98 6.02
C LEU A 27 -29.01 40.52 5.80
N MET A 28 -29.88 41.36 5.23
CA MET A 28 -31.25 40.95 4.88
C MET A 28 -31.25 39.82 3.84
N GLN A 29 -30.40 39.89 2.82
CA GLN A 29 -30.28 38.82 1.82
C GLN A 29 -29.78 37.51 2.45
N VAL A 30 -28.88 37.58 3.42
CA VAL A 30 -28.42 36.42 4.20
C VAL A 30 -29.54 35.85 5.06
N ILE A 31 -30.29 36.70 5.77
CA ILE A 31 -31.47 36.27 6.57
C ILE A 31 -32.51 35.58 5.69
N ASP A 32 -32.80 36.12 4.51
CA ASP A 32 -33.75 35.53 3.56
C ASP A 32 -33.26 34.17 3.04
N SER A 33 -31.96 34.05 2.75
CA SER A 33 -31.37 32.77 2.33
C SER A 33 -31.34 31.71 3.44
N LEU A 34 -31.24 32.12 4.72
CA LEU A 34 -31.29 31.22 5.87
C LEU A 34 -32.73 30.79 6.21
N ASN A 35 -33.70 31.71 6.10
CA ASN A 35 -35.12 31.44 6.34
C ASN A 35 -35.78 30.51 5.30
N LEU A 36 -35.13 30.27 4.15
CA LEU A 36 -35.58 29.29 3.15
C LEU A 36 -35.35 27.82 3.58
N THR A 37 -34.76 27.57 4.75
CA THR A 37 -34.34 26.22 5.15
C THR A 37 -35.03 25.57 6.35
N GLU A 38 -35.98 26.20 7.07
CA GLU A 38 -36.77 25.47 8.10
C GLU A 38 -38.16 26.06 8.36
N PRO A 39 -39.27 25.46 7.87
CA PRO A 39 -40.49 25.39 8.65
C PRO A 39 -40.30 24.26 9.67
N ALA A 40 -39.95 24.64 10.90
CA ALA A 40 -39.78 23.75 12.04
C ALA A 40 -40.90 22.69 12.12
N GLY A 41 -40.47 21.43 12.04
CA GLY A 41 -41.31 20.28 12.32
C GLY A 41 -41.93 20.38 13.70
N LYS A 42 -43.22 20.08 13.78
CA LYS A 42 -43.96 19.92 15.04
C LYS A 42 -43.27 18.83 15.87
N VAL A 43 -42.62 19.22 16.96
CA VAL A 43 -42.27 18.28 18.02
C VAL A 43 -43.51 18.12 18.90
N GLU A 44 -44.23 17.01 18.68
CA GLU A 44 -45.26 16.54 19.60
C GLU A 44 -44.59 16.15 20.92
N LEU A 45 -44.94 16.87 21.99
CA LEU A 45 -44.70 16.43 23.37
C LEU A 45 -46.05 16.07 23.99
N ASP A 46 -46.25 14.77 24.17
CA ASP A 46 -47.38 14.18 24.88
C ASP A 46 -47.45 14.68 26.32
N THR A 47 -48.55 15.36 26.67
CA THR A 47 -49.09 15.34 28.03
C THR A 47 -50.61 15.22 27.97
N PRO A 48 -51.23 14.33 28.77
CA PRO A 48 -52.65 14.04 28.65
C PRO A 48 -53.47 15.08 29.42
N SER A 49 -54.47 15.68 28.77
CA SER A 49 -55.54 16.38 29.48
C SER A 49 -56.91 15.99 28.93
N ALA A 50 -57.70 15.39 29.82
CA ALA A 50 -59.10 15.07 29.61
C ALA A 50 -59.97 16.32 29.81
N GLY A 51 -61.03 16.44 29.01
CA GLY A 51 -62.17 17.30 29.35
C GLY A 51 -62.70 18.15 28.20
N LYS A 52 -63.67 17.60 27.47
CA LYS A 52 -64.46 18.25 26.42
C LYS A 52 -65.32 19.41 27.00
N GLN A 53 -65.49 20.50 26.23
CA GLN A 53 -66.81 20.89 25.71
C GLN A 53 -66.71 21.96 24.61
N LYS A 54 -67.56 21.78 23.59
CA LYS A 54 -67.65 22.57 22.35
C LYS A 54 -68.58 23.77 22.51
N LYS A 55 -68.27 24.88 21.82
CA LYS A 55 -69.26 25.68 21.07
C LYS A 55 -68.59 26.45 19.91
N LYS A 56 -69.15 26.26 18.70
CA LYS A 56 -69.03 27.08 17.46
C LYS A 56 -69.54 28.50 17.76
N GLN A 57 -69.19 29.62 17.12
CA GLN A 57 -68.83 30.06 15.75
C GLN A 57 -68.32 31.52 15.99
N ASP A 58 -67.36 32.13 15.29
CA ASP A 58 -67.41 32.60 13.91
C ASP A 58 -66.04 33.16 13.50
N LYS A 59 -65.85 33.27 12.19
CA LYS A 59 -64.65 33.73 11.49
C LYS A 59 -64.46 35.24 11.64
N GLU A 60 -63.30 35.66 12.11
CA GLU A 60 -62.67 36.88 11.59
C GLU A 60 -61.14 36.75 11.68
N ALA A 61 -60.52 36.74 10.50
CA ALA A 61 -59.10 36.58 10.31
C ALA A 61 -58.36 37.84 10.77
N THR A 62 -57.95 37.86 12.03
CA THR A 62 -56.89 38.75 12.50
C THR A 62 -55.61 37.92 12.50
N ALA A 63 -54.74 38.20 11.55
CA ALA A 63 -53.37 37.70 11.51
C ALA A 63 -52.65 38.21 12.77
N LYS A 64 -52.83 37.49 13.88
CA LYS A 64 -51.97 37.61 15.05
C LYS A 64 -50.60 37.15 14.58
N ALA A 65 -49.71 38.11 14.36
CA ALA A 65 -48.29 37.87 14.21
C ALA A 65 -47.89 36.92 15.34
N VAL A 66 -47.61 35.66 14.97
CA VAL A 66 -47.04 34.69 15.88
C VAL A 66 -45.76 35.36 16.39
N PRO A 67 -45.62 35.62 17.70
CA PRO A 67 -44.33 36.08 18.18
C PRO A 67 -43.37 34.95 17.83
N VAL A 68 -42.43 35.22 16.92
CA VAL A 68 -41.36 34.29 16.56
C VAL A 68 -40.67 33.98 17.88
N SER A 69 -41.06 32.88 18.51
CA SER A 69 -40.43 32.44 19.74
C SER A 69 -39.02 32.08 19.32
N LEU A 70 -38.03 32.82 19.83
CA LEU A 70 -36.63 32.57 19.46
C LEU A 70 -36.35 31.07 19.55
N THR A 71 -35.68 30.55 18.53
CA THR A 71 -35.28 29.15 18.47
C THR A 71 -34.45 28.81 19.69
N VAL A 72 -34.44 27.55 20.10
CA VAL A 72 -33.67 27.12 21.29
C VAL A 72 -32.19 27.50 21.15
N ASN A 73 -31.65 27.46 19.92
CA ASN A 73 -30.30 27.90 19.62
C ASN A 73 -30.11 29.41 19.81
N GLU A 74 -31.01 30.25 19.31
CA GLU A 74 -30.93 31.69 19.55
C GLU A 74 -31.06 32.05 21.04
N LYS A 75 -31.93 31.36 21.78
CA LYS A 75 -32.03 31.51 23.24
C LYS A 75 -30.74 31.11 23.95
N LEU A 76 -30.09 30.03 23.51
CA LEU A 76 -28.82 29.58 24.05
C LEU A 76 -27.69 30.56 23.74
N THR A 77 -27.65 31.12 22.53
CA THR A 77 -26.72 32.19 22.14
C THR A 77 -26.92 33.44 22.99
N LEU A 78 -28.16 33.88 23.20
CA LEU A 78 -28.47 35.02 24.08
C LEU A 78 -28.12 34.72 25.54
N ALA A 79 -28.43 33.53 26.05
CA ALA A 79 -28.10 33.13 27.42
C ALA A 79 -26.59 33.08 27.65
N ASN A 80 -25.83 32.59 26.68
CA ASN A 80 -24.37 32.60 26.72
C ASN A 80 -23.82 34.03 26.63
N GLY A 81 -24.34 34.87 25.73
CA GLY A 81 -23.92 36.28 25.63
C GLY A 81 -24.19 37.07 26.90
N VAL A 82 -25.36 36.88 27.53
CA VAL A 82 -25.66 37.48 28.84
C VAL A 82 -24.75 36.92 29.93
N SER A 83 -24.46 35.62 29.91
CA SER A 83 -23.52 35.00 30.87
C SER A 83 -22.11 35.55 30.72
N ASP A 84 -21.64 35.76 29.50
CA ASP A 84 -20.31 36.32 29.21
C ASP A 84 -20.22 37.79 29.61
N GLU A 85 -21.27 38.59 29.34
CA GLU A 85 -21.33 39.98 29.79
C GLU A 85 -21.38 40.07 31.33
N GLN A 86 -22.16 39.22 31.99
CA GLN A 86 -22.17 39.13 33.46
C GLN A 86 -20.79 38.73 34.01
N ARG A 87 -20.10 37.78 33.37
CA ARG A 87 -18.72 37.40 33.74
C ARG A 87 -17.77 38.58 33.58
N LYS A 88 -17.90 39.34 32.49
CA LYS A 88 -17.09 40.54 32.23
C LYS A 88 -17.31 41.61 33.31
N GLN A 89 -18.57 41.90 33.65
CA GLN A 89 -18.92 42.84 34.70
C GLN A 89 -18.42 42.38 36.07
N LEU A 90 -18.57 41.10 36.40
CA LEU A 90 -18.07 40.53 37.66
C LEU A 90 -16.55 40.63 37.75
N ASN A 91 -15.82 40.37 36.67
CA ASN A 91 -14.37 40.53 36.61
C ASN A 91 -13.93 41.99 36.74
N GLN A 92 -14.66 42.93 36.13
CA GLN A 92 -14.39 44.37 36.30
C GLN A 92 -14.59 44.82 37.75
N VAL A 93 -15.69 44.38 38.37
CA VAL A 93 -15.99 44.67 39.77
C VAL A 93 -14.91 44.08 40.68
N ARG A 94 -14.53 42.81 40.45
CA ARG A 94 -13.45 42.16 41.18
C ARG A 94 -12.12 42.91 41.06
N SER A 95 -11.73 43.30 39.85
CA SER A 95 -10.50 44.08 39.64
C SER A 95 -10.52 45.43 40.34
N LYS A 96 -11.67 46.11 40.41
CA LYS A 96 -11.82 47.35 41.18
C LYS A 96 -11.64 47.09 42.68
N PHE A 97 -12.25 46.04 43.22
CA PHE A 97 -12.09 45.67 44.63
C PHE A 97 -10.66 45.28 44.96
N ASP A 98 -10.00 44.49 44.12
CA ASP A 98 -8.60 44.10 44.32
C ASP A 98 -7.70 45.34 44.41
N LYS A 99 -7.87 46.32 43.50
CA LYS A 99 -7.14 47.61 43.57
C LYS A 99 -7.40 48.39 44.85
N ILE A 100 -8.64 48.38 45.35
CA ILE A 100 -8.99 49.04 46.61
C ILE A 100 -8.34 48.32 47.80
N VAL A 101 -8.39 46.99 47.82
CA VAL A 101 -7.74 46.17 48.85
C VAL A 101 -6.24 46.45 48.88
N ASP A 102 -5.58 46.44 47.73
CA ASP A 102 -4.15 46.74 47.61
C ASP A 102 -3.83 48.16 48.12
N SER A 103 -4.66 49.16 47.76
CA SER A 103 -4.50 50.53 48.24
C SER A 103 -4.71 50.66 49.75
N LEU A 104 -5.70 49.96 50.32
CA LEU A 104 -5.96 49.99 51.75
C LEU A 104 -4.83 49.28 52.52
N GLN A 105 -4.32 48.17 52.01
CA GLN A 105 -3.19 47.47 52.60
C GLN A 105 -1.95 48.37 52.61
N ALA A 106 -1.64 49.03 51.50
CA ALA A 106 -0.53 50.00 51.45
C ALA A 106 -0.71 51.16 52.45
N GLN A 107 -1.96 51.62 52.68
CA GLN A 107 -2.24 52.63 53.70
C GLN A 107 -2.04 52.10 55.12
N ILE A 108 -2.45 50.86 55.40
CA ILE A 108 -2.22 50.24 56.71
C ILE A 108 -0.72 50.12 56.98
N ASP A 109 0.04 49.56 56.03
CA ASP A 109 1.49 49.36 56.17
C ASP A 109 2.22 50.70 56.41
N THR A 110 1.83 51.76 55.70
CA THR A 110 2.41 53.11 55.91
C THR A 110 2.05 53.70 57.27
N GLN A 111 0.81 53.50 57.76
CA GLN A 111 0.45 53.96 59.10
C GLN A 111 1.19 53.18 60.19
N GLU A 112 1.37 51.87 60.03
CA GLU A 112 2.16 51.04 60.94
C GLU A 112 3.63 51.53 61.00
N GLU A 113 4.22 51.85 59.84
CA GLU A 113 5.57 52.44 59.78
C GLU A 113 5.64 53.82 60.47
N ILE A 114 4.64 54.68 60.29
CA ILE A 114 4.58 55.99 60.96
C ILE A 114 4.46 55.82 62.48
N ILE A 115 3.61 54.91 62.96
CA ILE A 115 3.42 54.66 64.40
C ILE A 115 4.72 54.15 65.01
N THR A 116 5.35 53.14 64.39
CA THR A 116 6.60 52.57 64.89
C THR A 116 7.74 53.58 64.91
N ASN A 117 7.90 54.39 63.85
CA ASN A 117 8.89 55.46 63.81
C ASN A 117 8.63 56.53 64.87
N THR A 118 7.39 56.97 65.03
CA THR A 118 7.02 57.98 66.05
C THR A 118 7.28 57.47 67.47
N MET A 119 6.94 56.20 67.75
CA MET A 119 7.24 55.58 69.04
C MET A 119 8.74 55.49 69.29
N MET A 120 9.52 55.12 68.28
CA MET A 120 10.98 55.05 68.39
C MET A 120 11.59 56.44 68.64
N ASP A 121 11.15 57.47 67.92
CA ASP A 121 11.58 58.85 68.11
C ASP A 121 11.22 59.35 69.51
N GLN A 122 10.03 59.02 70.01
CA GLN A 122 9.62 59.35 71.38
C GLN A 122 10.51 58.68 72.42
N ILE A 123 10.86 57.40 72.26
CA ILE A 123 11.76 56.67 73.16
C ILE A 123 13.16 57.30 73.14
N GLN A 124 13.71 57.58 71.95
CA GLN A 124 15.02 58.22 71.79
C GLN A 124 15.05 59.60 72.47
N PHE A 125 13.99 60.39 72.27
CA PHE A 125 13.85 61.69 72.92
C PHE A 125 13.82 61.56 74.45
N ARG A 126 12.98 60.66 74.99
CA ARG A 126 12.91 60.43 76.45
C ARG A 126 14.23 59.93 77.01
N GLN A 127 14.95 59.08 76.29
CA GLN A 127 16.26 58.59 76.69
C GLN A 127 17.31 59.70 76.75
N ASN A 128 17.31 60.62 75.78
CA ASN A 128 18.33 61.66 75.68
C ASN A 128 18.08 62.85 76.60
N PHE A 129 16.82 63.14 76.95
CA PHE A 129 16.45 64.37 77.67
C PHE A 129 15.72 64.15 79.00
N LEU A 130 15.15 62.97 79.25
CA LEU A 130 14.30 62.72 80.42
C LEU A 130 14.96 61.83 81.49
N LYS A 131 16.17 61.33 81.26
CA LYS A 131 16.88 60.42 82.19
C LYS A 131 17.41 61.10 83.45
N ASP A 132 17.71 62.40 83.40
CA ASP A 132 18.48 63.06 84.47
C ASP A 132 17.70 64.08 85.32
N GLY A 133 16.42 64.33 85.03
CA GLY A 133 15.60 65.33 85.75
C GLY A 133 16.14 66.78 85.66
N GLN A 134 17.19 67.01 84.88
CA GLN A 134 17.82 68.31 84.67
C GLN A 134 17.13 69.09 83.56
N PRO A 135 17.13 70.44 83.63
CA PRO A 135 16.62 71.27 82.55
C PRO A 135 17.35 70.97 81.24
N VAL A 136 16.59 70.89 80.14
CA VAL A 136 17.11 70.56 78.81
C VAL A 136 18.14 71.60 78.38
N ASN A 137 19.39 71.15 78.15
CA ASN A 137 20.43 72.00 77.58
C ASN A 137 20.10 72.33 76.12
N GLN A 138 19.91 73.62 75.80
CA GLN A 138 19.54 74.08 74.46
C GLN A 138 20.52 73.60 73.37
N SER A 139 21.83 73.65 73.63
CA SER A 139 22.85 73.17 72.68
C SER A 139 22.73 71.67 72.38
N LYS A 140 22.39 70.83 73.37
CA LYS A 140 22.16 69.39 73.16
C LYS A 140 20.86 69.12 72.38
N LEU A 141 19.83 69.93 72.61
CA LEU A 141 18.57 69.84 71.88
C LEU A 141 18.77 70.20 70.40
N ILE A 142 19.51 71.28 70.12
CA ILE A 142 19.84 71.70 68.75
C ILE A 142 20.62 70.59 68.03
N GLY A 143 21.68 70.04 68.64
CA GLY A 143 22.44 68.95 68.05
C GLY A 143 21.60 67.69 67.78
N PHE A 144 20.69 67.33 68.68
CA PHE A 144 19.76 66.22 68.45
C PHE A 144 18.80 66.48 67.27
N LEU A 145 18.28 67.70 67.14
CA LEU A 145 17.41 68.07 66.03
C LEU A 145 18.17 68.10 64.69
N GLU A 146 19.41 68.60 64.67
CA GLU A 146 20.28 68.57 63.49
C GLU A 146 20.61 67.14 63.06
N ASP A 147 20.96 66.26 64.01
CA ASP A 147 21.19 64.83 63.75
C ASP A 147 19.92 64.12 63.26
N SER A 148 18.76 64.45 63.84
CA SER A 148 17.46 63.92 63.40
C SER A 148 17.12 64.36 61.98
N LEU A 149 17.34 65.64 61.67
CA LEU A 149 17.14 66.18 60.32
C LEU A 149 18.03 65.46 59.31
N ARG A 150 19.33 65.31 59.63
CA ARG A 150 20.29 64.60 58.77
C ARG A 150 19.93 63.12 58.57
N ARG A 151 19.37 62.44 59.58
CA ARG A 151 18.87 61.06 59.43
C ARG A 151 17.69 61.00 58.47
N LYS A 152 16.73 61.94 58.61
CA LYS A 152 15.57 62.03 57.73
C LYS A 152 15.95 62.38 56.29
N ASP A 153 16.92 63.27 56.07
CA ASP A 153 17.45 63.58 54.74
C ASP A 153 18.07 62.35 54.06
N ASN A 154 18.91 61.60 54.79
CA ASN A 154 19.49 60.36 54.27
C ASN A 154 18.44 59.27 53.97
N GLU A 155 17.35 59.24 54.74
CA GLU A 155 16.22 58.34 54.52
C GLU A 155 15.42 58.74 53.26
N LEU A 156 15.22 60.05 53.09
CA LEU A 156 14.56 60.64 51.92
C LEU A 156 15.32 60.29 50.63
N ASP A 157 16.63 60.52 50.57
CA ASP A 157 17.46 60.19 49.40
C ASP A 157 17.38 58.70 49.01
N LYS A 158 17.35 57.82 50.02
CA LYS A 158 17.19 56.37 49.80
C LYS A 158 15.81 56.05 49.25
N LEU A 159 14.75 56.62 49.81
CA LEU A 159 13.37 56.40 49.38
C LEU A 159 13.15 56.94 47.97
N GLU A 160 13.69 58.10 47.62
CA GLU A 160 13.61 58.67 46.26
C GLU A 160 14.28 57.76 45.23
N THR A 161 15.48 57.26 45.54
CA THR A 161 16.21 56.34 44.66
C THR A 161 15.41 55.04 44.46
N LYS A 162 14.85 54.48 45.54
CA LYS A 162 13.99 53.28 45.48
C LYS A 162 12.71 53.55 44.68
N ASN A 163 12.06 54.70 44.88
CA ASN A 163 10.84 55.08 44.17
C ASN A 163 11.10 55.20 42.66
N ARG A 164 12.20 55.84 42.26
CA ARG A 164 12.62 55.93 40.85
C ARG A 164 12.86 54.55 40.25
N GLY A 165 13.53 53.65 40.96
CA GLY A 165 13.75 52.27 40.53
C GLY A 165 12.46 51.48 40.34
N LEU A 166 11.53 51.57 41.32
CA LEU A 166 10.23 50.89 41.24
C LEU A 166 9.37 51.42 40.08
N ARG A 167 9.38 52.74 39.83
CA ARG A 167 8.68 53.33 38.66
C ARG A 167 9.23 52.81 37.34
N ALA A 168 10.55 52.65 37.22
CA ALA A 168 11.16 52.09 36.01
C ALA A 168 10.78 50.62 35.80
N ILE A 169 10.74 49.82 36.87
CA ILE A 169 10.29 48.42 36.81
C ILE A 169 8.81 48.35 36.44
N LEU A 170 7.97 49.19 37.04
CA LEU A 170 6.54 49.26 36.72
C LEU A 170 6.31 49.59 35.24
N SER A 171 6.95 50.66 34.74
CA SER A 171 6.87 51.06 33.33
C SER A 171 7.28 49.92 32.39
N LYS A 172 8.38 49.23 32.70
CA LYS A 172 8.83 48.08 31.91
C LYS A 172 7.83 46.92 31.96
N SER A 173 7.28 46.62 33.13
CA SER A 173 6.29 45.54 33.28
C SER A 173 4.98 45.86 32.56
N GLU A 174 4.56 47.12 32.54
CA GLU A 174 3.40 47.59 31.78
C GLU A 174 3.63 47.48 30.27
N GLU A 175 4.82 47.86 29.78
CA GLU A 175 5.23 47.65 28.39
C GLU A 175 5.25 46.17 28.03
N ASP A 176 5.84 45.31 28.86
CA ASP A 176 5.88 43.86 28.65
C ASP A 176 4.46 43.25 28.62
N LEU A 177 3.56 43.74 29.48
CA LEU A 177 2.15 43.32 29.48
C LEU A 177 1.47 43.71 28.17
N LYS A 178 1.65 44.96 27.74
CA LYS A 178 1.09 45.47 26.48
C LYS A 178 1.62 44.70 25.27
N HIS A 179 2.91 44.40 25.21
CA HIS A 179 3.49 43.59 24.14
C HIS A 179 2.94 42.16 24.14
N LYS A 180 2.70 41.57 25.32
CA LYS A 180 2.06 40.24 25.43
C LYS A 180 0.58 40.26 25.05
N GLU A 181 -0.13 41.34 25.34
CA GLU A 181 -1.53 41.52 24.92
C GLU A 181 -1.61 41.67 23.40
N GLU A 182 -0.78 42.53 22.80
CA GLU A 182 -0.71 42.75 21.34
C GLU A 182 -0.23 41.48 20.60
N ALA A 183 0.79 40.79 21.12
CA ALA A 183 1.22 39.50 20.59
C ALA A 183 0.13 38.43 20.77
N GLY A 184 -0.60 38.45 21.89
CA GLY A 184 -1.68 37.53 22.17
C GLY A 184 -2.92 37.74 21.31
N GLU A 185 -3.12 38.94 20.76
CA GLU A 185 -4.23 39.29 19.85
C GLU A 185 -3.85 39.05 18.38
N SER A 186 -2.59 39.29 17.99
CA SER A 186 -2.06 38.99 16.66
C SER A 186 -1.92 37.47 16.40
N LEU A 187 -1.51 36.69 17.40
CA LEU A 187 -1.20 35.25 17.27
C LEU A 187 -2.43 34.30 17.24
N LYS A 188 -3.67 34.82 17.34
CA LYS A 188 -4.83 33.95 17.67
C LYS A 188 -5.79 33.59 16.54
N LYS A 189 -5.81 34.33 15.43
CA LYS A 189 -6.80 34.06 14.37
C LYS A 189 -6.16 33.81 13.01
N ILE A 190 -5.29 34.71 12.55
CA ILE A 190 -4.63 34.58 11.25
C ILE A 190 -3.69 33.37 11.25
N ASP A 191 -2.91 33.16 12.30
CA ASP A 191 -1.99 32.02 12.39
C ASP A 191 -2.72 30.67 12.49
N PHE A 192 -3.87 30.64 13.19
CA PHE A 192 -4.67 29.41 13.29
C PHE A 192 -5.35 29.09 11.96
N GLU A 193 -5.88 30.09 11.27
CA GLU A 193 -6.45 29.95 9.93
C GLU A 193 -5.37 29.52 8.92
N GLN A 194 -4.17 30.11 8.98
CA GLN A 194 -3.03 29.72 8.15
C GLN A 194 -2.63 28.26 8.39
N LEU A 195 -2.49 27.85 9.65
CA LEU A 195 -2.16 26.47 10.01
C LEU A 195 -3.26 25.49 9.56
N GLN A 196 -4.53 25.91 9.61
CA GLN A 196 -5.64 25.11 9.10
C GLN A 196 -5.60 24.97 7.58
N ILE A 197 -5.23 26.04 6.85
CA ILE A 197 -5.05 26.01 5.40
C ILE A 197 -3.90 25.08 5.03
N GLU A 198 -2.74 25.23 5.68
CA GLU A 198 -1.57 24.37 5.44
C GLU A 198 -1.87 22.90 5.72
N ASN A 199 -2.56 22.61 6.82
CA ASN A 199 -2.94 21.25 7.15
C ASN A 199 -3.89 20.65 6.10
N LYS A 200 -4.90 21.41 5.64
CA LYS A 200 -5.78 20.98 4.55
C LYS A 200 -5.00 20.71 3.26
N GLN A 201 -4.08 21.59 2.89
CA GLN A 201 -3.23 21.40 1.69
C GLN A 201 -2.34 20.17 1.80
N LEU A 202 -1.76 19.92 2.98
CA LEU A 202 -0.95 18.72 3.21
C LEU A 202 -1.77 17.44 3.15
N LEU A 203 -2.97 17.43 3.72
CA LEU A 203 -3.89 16.29 3.63
C LEU A 203 -4.28 16.00 2.18
N GLU A 204 -4.64 17.03 1.41
CA GLU A 204 -4.97 16.86 -0.01
C GLU A 204 -3.79 16.30 -0.81
N ASN A 205 -2.56 16.79 -0.55
CA ASN A 205 -1.36 16.26 -1.20
C ASN A 205 -1.10 14.79 -0.80
N ILE A 206 -1.29 14.43 0.46
CA ILE A 206 -1.18 13.04 0.92
C ILE A 206 -2.19 12.15 0.20
N ASP A 207 -3.44 12.59 0.05
CA ASP A 207 -4.48 11.84 -0.63
C ASP A 207 -4.18 11.67 -2.13
N LEU A 208 -3.69 12.71 -2.80
CA LEU A 208 -3.22 12.63 -4.19
C LEU A 208 -2.08 11.62 -4.34
N ARG A 209 -1.06 11.69 -3.47
CA ARG A 209 0.07 10.75 -3.48
C ARG A 209 -0.36 9.31 -3.19
N ASN A 210 -1.32 9.12 -2.29
CA ASN A 210 -1.88 7.80 -2.01
C ASN A 210 -2.65 7.24 -3.22
N ALA A 211 -3.42 8.07 -3.92
CA ALA A 211 -4.10 7.67 -5.15
C ALA A 211 -3.11 7.29 -6.26
N GLU A 212 -2.04 8.08 -6.44
CA GLU A 212 -0.94 7.75 -7.37
C GLU A 212 -0.29 6.41 -7.00
N ALA A 213 0.04 6.21 -5.72
CA ALA A 213 0.66 4.98 -5.23
C ALA A 213 -0.23 3.75 -5.46
N LEU A 214 -1.55 3.87 -5.25
CA LEU A 214 -2.52 2.81 -5.53
C LEU A 214 -2.59 2.49 -7.04
N SER A 215 -2.60 3.51 -7.89
CA SER A 215 -2.59 3.35 -9.36
C SER A 215 -1.32 2.63 -9.84
N LEU A 216 -0.16 3.03 -9.31
CA LEU A 216 1.13 2.39 -9.60
C LEU A 216 1.15 0.96 -9.11
N LYS A 217 0.66 0.67 -7.89
CA LYS A 217 0.57 -0.68 -7.35
C LYS A 217 -0.31 -1.60 -8.21
N SER A 218 -1.44 -1.09 -8.69
CA SER A 218 -2.31 -1.84 -9.63
C SER A 218 -1.60 -2.13 -10.95
N THR A 219 -0.87 -1.15 -11.48
CA THR A 219 -0.09 -1.32 -12.72
C THR A 219 1.07 -2.30 -12.55
N LEU A 220 1.78 -2.23 -11.43
CA LEU A 220 2.81 -3.20 -11.05
C LEU A 220 2.22 -4.61 -10.92
N GLY A 221 1.05 -4.75 -10.28
CA GLY A 221 0.34 -6.03 -10.19
C GLY A 221 0.02 -6.63 -11.56
N ARG A 222 -0.48 -5.82 -12.50
CA ARG A 222 -0.74 -6.24 -13.89
C ARG A 222 0.55 -6.63 -14.63
N ALA A 223 1.61 -5.84 -14.47
CA ALA A 223 2.91 -6.13 -15.06
C ALA A 223 3.50 -7.45 -14.52
N GLN A 224 3.41 -7.67 -13.20
CA GLN A 224 3.86 -8.90 -12.55
C GLN A 224 3.06 -10.12 -13.02
N TRP A 225 1.74 -10.00 -13.13
CA TRP A 225 0.89 -11.06 -13.67
C TRP A 225 1.29 -11.41 -15.11
N ARG A 226 1.50 -10.40 -15.97
CA ARG A 226 1.94 -10.60 -17.35
C ARG A 226 3.32 -11.25 -17.41
N LEU A 227 4.26 -10.82 -16.57
CA LEU A 227 5.60 -11.41 -16.48
C LEU A 227 5.53 -12.89 -16.06
N ASN A 228 4.74 -13.21 -15.05
CA ASN A 228 4.56 -14.59 -14.60
C ASN A 228 3.95 -15.48 -15.69
N LYS A 229 2.96 -14.96 -16.43
CA LYS A 229 2.38 -15.68 -17.57
C LYS A 229 3.42 -15.97 -18.66
N ILE A 230 4.22 -14.98 -19.05
CA ILE A 230 5.28 -15.16 -20.05
C ILE A 230 6.33 -16.16 -19.55
N LYS A 231 6.69 -16.11 -18.26
CA LYS A 231 7.62 -17.07 -17.66
C LYS A 231 7.09 -18.49 -17.72
N GLU A 232 5.79 -18.69 -17.49
CA GLU A 232 5.14 -19.99 -17.60
C GLU A 232 5.13 -20.49 -19.05
N GLU A 233 4.72 -19.66 -20.02
CA GLU A 233 4.75 -19.98 -21.45
C GLU A 233 6.17 -20.33 -21.93
N LEU A 234 7.18 -19.59 -21.49
CA LEU A 234 8.58 -19.86 -21.78
C LEU A 234 9.02 -21.20 -21.18
N SER A 235 8.65 -21.49 -19.94
CA SER A 235 8.97 -22.76 -19.28
C SER A 235 8.34 -23.96 -20.00
N GLN A 236 7.10 -23.83 -20.45
CA GLN A 236 6.41 -24.88 -21.23
C GLN A 236 7.09 -25.08 -22.58
N THR A 237 7.44 -24.00 -23.28
CA THR A 237 8.14 -24.06 -24.56
C THR A 237 9.53 -24.68 -24.42
N GLN A 238 10.25 -24.34 -23.34
CA GLN A 238 11.54 -24.93 -23.01
C GLN A 238 11.41 -26.44 -22.76
N GLN A 239 10.42 -26.86 -21.96
CA GLN A 239 10.17 -28.28 -21.70
C GLN A 239 9.82 -29.04 -22.98
N SER A 240 9.01 -28.46 -23.86
CA SER A 240 8.70 -29.05 -25.18
C SER A 240 9.94 -29.14 -26.06
N THR A 241 10.80 -28.13 -26.05
CA THR A 241 12.07 -28.13 -26.79
C THR A 241 13.00 -29.22 -26.27
N ASP A 242 13.16 -29.33 -24.95
CA ASP A 242 13.99 -30.36 -24.33
C ASP A 242 13.45 -31.77 -24.65
N TRP A 243 12.13 -31.95 -24.69
CA TRP A 243 11.50 -33.20 -25.10
C TRP A 243 11.74 -33.51 -26.59
N LEU A 244 11.63 -32.51 -27.47
CA LEU A 244 11.92 -32.65 -28.90
C LEU A 244 13.38 -33.02 -29.14
N VAL A 245 14.33 -32.37 -28.45
CA VAL A 245 15.76 -32.66 -28.56
C VAL A 245 16.06 -34.10 -28.13
N LYS A 246 15.46 -34.57 -27.03
CA LYS A 246 15.58 -35.98 -26.61
C LYS A 246 15.00 -36.93 -27.64
N THR A 247 13.82 -36.60 -28.18
CA THR A 247 13.17 -37.43 -29.20
C THR A 247 14.00 -37.47 -30.48
N GLU A 248 14.53 -36.34 -30.94
CA GLU A 248 15.42 -36.24 -32.09
C GLU A 248 16.67 -37.11 -31.88
N GLN A 249 17.29 -37.05 -30.70
CA GLN A 249 18.44 -37.88 -30.36
C GLN A 249 18.11 -39.37 -30.45
N THR A 250 17.00 -39.81 -29.83
CA THR A 250 16.58 -41.22 -29.92
C THR A 250 16.28 -41.65 -31.35
N LYS A 251 15.74 -40.75 -32.19
CA LYS A 251 15.47 -41.04 -33.60
C LYS A 251 16.76 -41.15 -34.41
N LYS A 252 17.76 -40.29 -34.14
CA LYS A 252 19.09 -40.42 -34.76
C LYS A 252 19.74 -41.75 -34.40
N GLU A 253 19.69 -42.17 -33.14
CA GLU A 253 20.18 -43.48 -32.70
C GLU A 253 19.45 -44.65 -33.38
N GLN A 254 18.12 -44.57 -33.50
CA GLN A 254 17.33 -45.57 -34.24
C GLN A 254 17.72 -45.62 -35.73
N MET A 255 17.91 -44.46 -36.37
CA MET A 255 18.32 -44.39 -37.77
C MET A 255 19.71 -44.98 -37.98
N GLU A 256 20.65 -44.74 -37.07
CA GLU A 256 21.99 -45.33 -37.12
C GLU A 256 21.93 -46.85 -37.00
N ASN A 257 21.15 -47.37 -36.04
CA ASN A 257 20.98 -48.82 -35.90
C ASN A 257 20.37 -49.45 -37.16
N ILE A 258 19.33 -48.82 -37.74
CA ILE A 258 18.72 -49.28 -38.98
C ILE A 258 19.73 -49.23 -40.15
N HIS A 259 20.58 -48.20 -40.19
CA HIS A 259 21.61 -48.09 -41.23
C HIS A 259 22.61 -49.26 -41.13
N VAL A 260 23.08 -49.57 -39.93
CA VAL A 260 23.95 -50.72 -39.66
C VAL A 260 23.26 -52.04 -40.03
N GLU A 261 21.99 -52.24 -39.65
CA GLU A 261 21.22 -53.43 -40.04
C GLU A 261 21.07 -53.54 -41.56
N LEU A 262 20.82 -52.43 -42.25
CA LEU A 262 20.69 -52.39 -43.70
C LEU A 262 22.01 -52.77 -44.38
N GLU A 263 23.15 -52.26 -43.89
CA GLU A 263 24.47 -52.66 -44.39
C GLU A 263 24.72 -54.17 -44.20
N GLN A 264 24.35 -54.72 -43.05
CA GLN A 264 24.45 -56.16 -42.78
C GLN A 264 23.56 -56.99 -43.72
N VAL A 265 22.30 -56.59 -43.89
CA VAL A 265 21.36 -57.26 -44.81
C VAL A 265 21.86 -57.18 -46.25
N GLN A 266 22.40 -56.03 -46.68
CA GLN A 266 22.97 -55.87 -48.00
C GLN A 266 24.18 -56.79 -48.21
N ALA A 267 25.06 -56.91 -47.20
CA ALA A 267 26.18 -57.85 -47.23
C ALA A 267 25.70 -59.31 -47.29
N MET A 268 24.66 -59.67 -46.54
CA MET A 268 24.04 -61.00 -46.59
C MET A 268 23.40 -61.27 -47.96
N LEU A 269 22.70 -60.30 -48.54
CA LEU A 269 22.06 -60.41 -49.85
C LEU A 269 23.10 -60.64 -50.95
N VAL A 270 24.24 -59.93 -50.92
CA VAL A 270 25.34 -60.16 -51.87
C VAL A 270 25.92 -61.57 -51.71
N LYS A 271 26.11 -62.05 -50.48
CA LYS A 271 26.55 -63.43 -50.22
C LYS A 271 25.56 -64.45 -50.77
N GLU A 272 24.26 -64.25 -50.51
CA GLU A 272 23.20 -65.15 -50.97
C GLU A 272 23.05 -65.11 -52.50
N GLN A 273 23.12 -63.95 -53.14
CA GLN A 273 23.13 -63.83 -54.60
C GLN A 273 24.32 -64.56 -55.22
N ASN A 274 25.50 -64.48 -54.61
CA ASN A 274 26.68 -65.20 -55.07
C ASN A 274 26.53 -66.71 -54.87
N ALA A 275 25.95 -67.15 -53.75
CA ALA A 275 25.61 -68.54 -53.51
C ALA A 275 24.58 -69.04 -54.54
N GLN A 276 23.52 -68.27 -54.80
CA GLN A 276 22.49 -68.56 -55.79
C GLN A 276 23.07 -68.65 -57.20
N LYS A 277 23.94 -67.72 -57.62
CA LYS A 277 24.63 -67.80 -58.92
C LYS A 277 25.50 -69.05 -59.02
N THR A 278 26.18 -69.43 -57.95
CA THR A 278 26.99 -70.65 -57.90
C THR A 278 26.11 -71.90 -58.00
N LEU A 279 25.02 -71.96 -57.25
CA LEU A 279 24.03 -73.03 -57.32
C LEU A 279 23.36 -73.11 -58.69
N GLN A 280 23.05 -71.98 -59.32
CA GLN A 280 22.49 -71.94 -60.68
C GLN A 280 23.49 -72.49 -61.70
N LYS A 281 24.78 -72.12 -61.60
CA LYS A 281 25.84 -72.72 -62.43
C LYS A 281 25.95 -74.23 -62.20
N GLN A 282 25.88 -74.69 -60.96
CA GLN A 282 25.86 -76.12 -60.61
C GLN A 282 24.62 -76.83 -61.15
N LEU A 283 23.45 -76.17 -61.10
CA LEU A 283 22.21 -76.68 -61.67
C LEU A 283 22.31 -76.75 -63.20
N GLU A 284 22.88 -75.75 -63.87
CA GLU A 284 23.15 -75.76 -65.32
C GLU A 284 24.15 -76.86 -65.71
N THR A 285 25.15 -77.15 -64.88
CA THR A 285 26.09 -78.26 -65.13
C THR A 285 25.50 -79.64 -64.82
N SER A 286 24.60 -79.74 -63.83
CA SER A 286 23.91 -80.98 -63.45
C SER A 286 22.65 -81.27 -64.30
N ASN A 287 22.02 -80.25 -64.89
CA ASN A 287 21.00 -80.36 -65.93
C ASN A 287 21.59 -80.75 -67.30
N ASN A 288 22.83 -81.25 -67.33
CA ASN A 288 23.21 -82.25 -68.31
C ASN A 288 22.43 -83.54 -68.05
N ILE A 289 21.15 -83.52 -68.42
CA ILE A 289 20.46 -84.72 -68.88
C ILE A 289 21.38 -85.30 -69.95
N PRO A 290 21.95 -86.51 -69.78
CA PRO A 290 22.88 -87.06 -70.75
C PRO A 290 22.24 -86.98 -72.14
N PRO A 291 22.93 -86.40 -73.14
CA PRO A 291 22.35 -86.23 -74.46
C PRO A 291 21.84 -87.59 -74.94
N VAL A 292 20.64 -87.62 -75.56
CA VAL A 292 19.96 -88.85 -76.02
C VAL A 292 20.89 -89.77 -76.82
N ILE A 293 21.89 -89.21 -77.49
CA ILE A 293 22.96 -89.92 -78.21
C ILE A 293 23.78 -90.85 -77.30
N GLU A 294 24.11 -90.43 -76.08
CA GLU A 294 24.91 -91.22 -75.14
C GLU A 294 24.07 -92.35 -74.52
N TYR A 295 22.78 -92.10 -74.28
CA TYR A 295 21.83 -93.15 -73.88
C TYR A 295 21.60 -94.17 -75.00
N ILE A 296 21.53 -93.73 -76.27
CA ILE A 296 21.48 -94.61 -77.43
C ILE A 296 22.78 -95.42 -77.56
N ALA A 297 23.95 -94.81 -77.36
CA ALA A 297 25.23 -95.50 -77.40
C ALA A 297 25.35 -96.57 -76.29
N GLN A 298 24.88 -96.28 -75.08
CA GLN A 298 24.76 -97.26 -74.00
C GLN A 298 23.74 -98.37 -74.34
N GLY A 299 22.64 -98.02 -75.03
CA GLY A 299 21.67 -98.97 -75.57
C GLY A 299 22.27 -99.92 -76.62
N ASP A 300 23.05 -99.41 -77.57
CA ASP A 300 23.75 -100.19 -78.59
C ASP A 300 24.80 -101.13 -77.97
N GLN A 301 25.52 -100.66 -76.94
CA GLN A 301 26.42 -101.52 -76.17
C GLN A 301 25.65 -102.66 -75.49
N LEU A 302 24.49 -102.39 -74.91
CA LEU A 302 23.61 -103.41 -74.31
C LEU A 302 23.13 -104.43 -75.35
N ILE A 303 22.75 -103.98 -76.55
CA ILE A 303 22.31 -104.87 -77.64
C ILE A 303 23.47 -105.75 -78.11
N ASN A 304 24.68 -105.19 -78.29
CA ASN A 304 25.86 -105.95 -78.69
C ASN A 304 26.28 -106.98 -77.63
N LEU A 305 26.19 -106.62 -76.34
CA LEU A 305 26.45 -107.55 -75.24
C LEU A 305 25.40 -108.68 -75.21
N LYS A 306 24.11 -108.36 -75.39
CA LYS A 306 23.06 -109.38 -75.50
C LYS A 306 23.28 -110.33 -76.67
N LYS A 307 23.68 -109.82 -77.84
CA LYS A 307 24.04 -110.65 -79.01
C LYS A 307 25.24 -111.57 -78.71
N LYS A 308 26.29 -111.06 -78.04
CA LYS A 308 27.45 -111.87 -77.62
C LYS A 308 27.06 -112.97 -76.64
N ILE A 309 26.19 -112.67 -75.67
CA ILE A 309 25.66 -113.66 -74.73
C ILE A 309 24.90 -114.74 -75.49
N ALA A 310 23.99 -114.37 -76.40
CA ALA A 310 23.24 -115.34 -77.20
C ALA A 310 24.14 -116.25 -78.05
N LEU A 311 25.17 -115.69 -78.70
CA LEU A 311 26.16 -116.47 -79.45
C LEU A 311 26.92 -117.47 -78.56
N LEU A 312 27.34 -117.04 -77.37
CA LEU A 312 28.01 -117.91 -76.41
C LEU A 312 27.08 -119.03 -75.93
N THR A 313 25.80 -118.73 -75.67
CA THR A 313 24.80 -119.75 -75.32
C THR A 313 24.61 -120.78 -76.44
N THR A 314 24.52 -120.34 -77.70
CA THR A 314 24.43 -121.25 -78.85
C THR A 314 25.71 -122.09 -78.99
N LYS A 315 26.89 -121.50 -78.73
CA LYS A 315 28.17 -122.22 -78.77
C LYS A 315 28.30 -123.25 -77.65
N ILE A 316 27.81 -122.94 -76.45
CA ILE A 316 27.70 -123.89 -75.33
C ILE A 316 26.75 -125.02 -75.70
N SER A 317 25.59 -124.72 -76.27
CA SER A 317 24.61 -125.73 -76.71
C SER A 317 25.17 -126.67 -77.80
N ILE A 318 25.90 -126.13 -78.78
CA ILE A 318 26.61 -126.95 -79.80
C ILE A 318 27.70 -127.80 -79.14
N GLY A 319 28.45 -127.25 -78.18
CA GLY A 319 29.44 -127.98 -77.39
C GLY A 319 28.82 -129.13 -76.60
N GLU A 320 27.72 -128.88 -75.88
CA GLU A 320 26.96 -129.90 -75.15
C GLU A 320 26.37 -130.97 -76.08
N GLY A 321 25.89 -130.59 -77.25
CA GLY A 321 25.42 -131.50 -78.30
C GLY A 321 26.52 -132.44 -78.79
N GLN A 322 27.71 -131.91 -79.09
CA GLN A 322 28.88 -132.70 -79.51
C GLN A 322 29.38 -133.62 -78.39
N LEU A 323 29.34 -133.17 -77.14
CA LEU A 323 29.73 -133.95 -75.96
C LEU A 323 28.72 -135.08 -75.66
N LYS A 324 27.43 -134.83 -75.89
CA LYS A 324 26.36 -135.86 -75.80
C LYS A 324 26.47 -136.88 -76.93
N GLN A 325 26.91 -136.48 -78.11
CA GLN A 325 27.11 -137.36 -79.26
C GLN A 325 28.34 -138.26 -79.05
N THR A 326 29.48 -137.70 -78.61
CA THR A 326 30.68 -138.48 -78.22
C THR A 326 30.41 -139.41 -77.03
N ARG A 327 29.64 -138.98 -76.01
CA ARG A 327 29.19 -139.89 -74.93
C ARG A 327 28.36 -141.07 -75.44
N ARG A 328 27.50 -140.88 -76.45
CA ARG A 328 26.69 -141.96 -77.05
C ARG A 328 27.54 -142.93 -77.88
N THR A 329 28.55 -142.46 -78.60
CA THR A 329 29.48 -143.34 -79.34
C THR A 329 30.36 -144.15 -78.41
N ILE A 330 30.85 -143.56 -77.31
CA ILE A 330 31.63 -144.27 -76.29
C ILE A 330 30.75 -145.32 -75.56
N MET A 331 29.50 -144.98 -75.22
CA MET A 331 28.54 -145.95 -74.65
C MET A 331 28.21 -147.12 -75.60
N ARG A 332 28.14 -146.88 -76.92
CA ARG A 332 27.96 -147.96 -77.92
C ARG A 332 29.20 -148.84 -78.08
N GLN A 333 30.40 -148.29 -77.96
CA GLN A 333 31.65 -149.06 -77.99
C GLN A 333 31.87 -149.88 -76.71
N GLN A 334 31.36 -149.42 -75.56
CA GLN A 334 31.40 -150.16 -74.29
C GLN A 334 30.30 -151.25 -74.16
N ALA A 335 29.20 -151.15 -74.92
CA ALA A 335 28.13 -152.15 -74.94
C ALA A 335 28.45 -153.39 -75.82
N ASN A 336 29.32 -153.25 -76.82
CA ASN A 336 29.78 -154.41 -77.63
C ASN A 336 30.94 -155.20 -76.98
N SER A 337 31.40 -154.81 -75.80
CA SER A 337 32.36 -155.57 -74.97
C SER A 337 31.72 -156.50 -73.93
N GLN A 338 30.41 -156.76 -73.99
CA GLN A 338 29.71 -157.72 -73.11
C GLN A 338 28.58 -158.51 -73.82
N THR A 339 28.85 -159.14 -74.97
CA THR A 339 28.06 -160.29 -75.46
C THR A 339 28.93 -161.17 -76.34
N GLN A 340 28.79 -162.47 -76.11
CA GLN A 340 29.38 -163.68 -76.71
C GLN A 340 29.76 -163.64 -78.19
#